data_AF-A0A210QMF7-F1
#
_entry.id   AF-A0A210QMF7-F1
#
_cell.length_a   1.000
_cell.length_b   1.000
_cell.length_c   1.000
_cell.angle_alpha   90.00
_cell.angle_beta   90.00
_cell.angle_gamma   90.00
#
_symmetry.space_group_name_H-M   'P 1'
#
loop_
_entity.id
_entity.type
_entity.pdbx_description
1 polymer ?
#
loop_
_entity_poly.entity_id
_entity_poly.type
_entity_poly.pdbx_seq_one_letter_code
_entity_poly.pdbx_strand_id
1 'polypeptide(L)'
;MAKEKCKFWNKCFRKDPAHKKNFLHPGDEVEEDDDEPMDVADKPVPLRRRKTHELSQSDAEDDTEVPAKTTLKKTNSKKAKISEDNEQPGPSGAGNSSDEDTSKPKCEYWVKCYRKDPKHLKDYRHPKQRLSSRPKPTRKLEDGDIVSVEGGFKLKRLGSDFTCTCIGWNTQKNATNKRTCKHLREHLGDIYEKARIGQLPVAKRKAPEPTQRFSHLNVSLLLAHKYDEKSPNPVGWWVSEKLDGVRAFWNGKCFYSRLGNPFYAPKWFTKDLPKDMHLDGELFGGRKKFQSTVSIVKTPECDNWKKIKYSVFDAPYMEKETFEKRQEALREYFDENTPQYAELVKQTKCTSKQQLEDDLKKIIALGGEGLMIREPKSKYERKRSKTLLKLKKFYDAEAVVVGYDPGKGRFTGAVGALRCKMECGKLFSVGSGLTDKDHRRPPKIGSIITYKFQEYTNSGSPRFPTFLGVRIDATKPKDADVPVTPADK
;
A
#
# COMPACT_ATOMS: atom_id res chain seq x y z
N MET A 1 5.84 45.95 -30.26
CA MET A 1 6.34 44.74 -30.95
C MET A 1 5.42 43.60 -30.60
N ALA A 2 4.77 42.98 -31.58
CA ALA A 2 3.91 41.84 -31.36
C ALA A 2 4.74 40.67 -30.81
N LYS A 3 4.28 40.03 -29.74
CA LYS A 3 4.94 38.87 -29.14
C LYS A 3 4.83 37.69 -30.11
N GLU A 4 5.92 36.95 -30.32
CA GLU A 4 5.88 35.75 -31.16
C GLU A 4 5.29 34.55 -30.42
N LYS A 5 4.69 33.59 -31.13
CA LYS A 5 4.12 32.40 -30.52
C LYS A 5 5.19 31.48 -29.96
N CYS A 6 5.11 31.08 -28.69
CA CYS A 6 6.09 30.15 -28.11
C CYS A 6 6.04 28.80 -28.82
N LYS A 7 7.19 28.32 -29.34
CA LYS A 7 7.28 27.02 -30.04
C LYS A 7 6.87 25.81 -29.19
N PHE A 8 6.92 25.95 -27.85
CA PHE A 8 6.56 24.90 -26.91
C PHE A 8 5.16 25.06 -26.33
N TRP A 9 4.47 26.17 -26.59
CA TRP A 9 3.06 26.44 -26.25
C TRP A 9 2.64 25.86 -24.88
N ASN A 10 1.67 24.93 -24.86
CA ASN A 10 1.16 24.24 -23.65
C ASN A 10 2.21 23.43 -22.85
N LYS A 11 3.41 23.21 -23.41
CA LYS A 11 4.51 22.41 -22.83
C LYS A 11 5.74 23.27 -22.50
N CYS A 12 5.63 24.61 -22.53
CA CYS A 12 6.74 25.48 -22.15
C CYS A 12 6.91 25.52 -20.62
N PHE A 13 8.10 25.15 -20.12
CA PHE A 13 8.44 25.18 -18.69
C PHE A 13 9.32 26.38 -18.29
N ARG A 14 9.67 27.25 -19.24
CA ARG A 14 10.48 28.45 -18.98
C ARG A 14 9.61 29.51 -18.29
N LYS A 15 10.05 29.95 -17.12
CA LYS A 15 9.31 30.91 -16.27
C LYS A 15 10.02 32.25 -16.11
N ASP A 16 11.14 32.45 -16.78
CA ASP A 16 11.91 33.69 -16.64
C ASP A 16 11.18 34.90 -17.26
N PRO A 17 11.34 36.11 -16.69
CA PRO A 17 10.61 37.30 -17.13
C PRO A 17 10.92 37.75 -18.56
N ALA A 18 12.14 37.53 -19.04
CA ALA A 18 12.55 37.91 -20.40
C ALA A 18 11.84 37.05 -21.45
N HIS A 19 11.71 35.75 -21.21
CA HIS A 19 10.98 34.84 -22.09
C HIS A 19 9.48 35.19 -22.18
N LYS A 20 8.83 35.49 -21.06
CA LYS A 20 7.40 35.88 -21.04
C LYS A 20 7.11 37.24 -21.69
N LYS A 21 8.12 38.12 -21.74
CA LYS A 21 8.02 39.42 -22.42
C LYS A 21 8.03 39.25 -23.94
N ASN A 22 8.73 38.25 -24.45
CA ASN A 22 8.96 38.06 -25.88
C ASN A 22 8.04 37.01 -26.55
N PHE A 23 7.44 36.09 -25.78
CA PHE A 23 6.65 34.98 -26.34
C PHE A 23 5.26 34.78 -25.71
N LEU A 24 4.25 34.56 -26.57
CA LEU A 24 2.86 34.26 -26.17
C LEU A 24 2.68 32.81 -25.71
N HIS A 25 1.82 32.63 -24.71
CA HIS A 25 1.43 31.36 -24.12
C HIS A 25 -0.10 31.25 -23.96
N PRO A 26 -0.65 30.04 -23.77
CA PRO A 26 -2.09 29.85 -23.61
C PRO A 26 -2.61 30.55 -22.34
N GLY A 27 -3.60 31.42 -22.50
CA GLY A 27 -4.17 32.24 -21.43
C GLY A 27 -3.61 33.66 -21.33
N ASP A 28 -2.65 34.02 -22.18
CA ASP A 28 -2.34 35.43 -22.43
C ASP A 28 -3.49 36.01 -23.26
N GLU A 29 -4.21 36.99 -22.71
CA GLU A 29 -5.33 37.67 -23.37
C GLU A 29 -4.83 38.35 -24.65
N VAL A 30 -5.44 38.00 -25.78
CA VAL A 30 -5.26 38.69 -27.05
C VAL A 30 -6.36 39.73 -27.08
N GLU A 31 -6.02 41.03 -27.04
CA GLU A 31 -6.97 42.06 -27.44
C GLU A 31 -7.14 41.92 -28.95
N GLU A 32 -8.28 41.36 -29.36
CA GLU A 32 -8.77 41.42 -30.73
C GLU A 32 -9.55 42.73 -30.85
N ASP A 33 -8.94 43.70 -31.53
CA ASP A 33 -9.62 44.89 -32.01
C ASP A 33 -10.51 44.54 -33.23
N ASP A 34 -11.65 45.24 -33.27
CA ASP A 34 -12.51 45.58 -34.40
C ASP A 34 -13.81 44.76 -34.65
N ASP A 35 -14.90 45.45 -34.27
CA ASP A 35 -16.14 45.71 -35.01
C ASP A 35 -17.29 44.68 -35.06
N GLU A 36 -18.32 44.98 -34.24
CA GLU A 36 -19.75 44.66 -34.43
C GLU A 36 -20.38 45.63 -35.47
N PRO A 37 -21.55 45.36 -36.11
CA PRO A 37 -22.71 44.72 -35.46
C PRO A 37 -23.65 43.80 -36.30
N MET A 38 -24.41 43.01 -35.53
CA MET A 38 -25.80 42.51 -35.68
C MET A 38 -26.41 42.23 -37.08
N ASP A 39 -26.93 41.00 -37.28
CA ASP A 39 -28.39 40.82 -37.46
C ASP A 39 -28.89 39.35 -37.40
N VAL A 40 -30.21 39.27 -37.21
CA VAL A 40 -31.12 38.20 -36.75
C VAL A 40 -31.24 36.95 -37.64
N ALA A 41 -31.53 35.80 -37.01
CA ALA A 41 -32.65 34.86 -37.32
C ALA A 41 -32.33 33.35 -37.43
N ASP A 42 -33.21 32.61 -36.73
CA ASP A 42 -33.77 31.28 -36.98
C ASP A 42 -32.98 29.95 -36.88
N LYS A 43 -33.61 29.03 -36.13
CA LYS A 43 -33.43 27.57 -36.08
C LYS A 43 -33.68 26.95 -37.48
N PRO A 44 -33.37 25.66 -37.81
CA PRO A 44 -33.26 24.50 -36.92
C PRO A 44 -32.20 23.41 -37.26
N VAL A 45 -32.11 22.44 -36.36
CA VAL A 45 -31.44 21.11 -36.47
C VAL A 45 -31.97 20.31 -37.69
N PRO A 46 -31.13 19.58 -38.47
CA PRO A 46 -31.15 18.11 -38.37
C PRO A 46 -29.88 17.31 -38.77
N LEU A 47 -29.72 16.18 -38.07
CA LEU A 47 -29.43 14.81 -38.53
C LEU A 47 -28.26 14.49 -39.49
N ARG A 48 -27.37 13.64 -38.97
CA ARG A 48 -26.79 12.41 -39.56
C ARG A 48 -26.65 12.34 -41.09
N ARG A 49 -25.43 12.03 -41.56
CA ARG A 49 -25.21 10.83 -42.39
C ARG A 49 -23.75 10.35 -42.46
N ARG A 50 -23.65 9.01 -42.45
CA ARG A 50 -22.49 8.17 -42.73
C ARG A 50 -21.98 8.36 -44.17
N LYS A 51 -20.68 8.09 -44.39
CA LYS A 51 -20.21 7.39 -45.59
C LYS A 51 -19.02 6.47 -45.25
N THR A 52 -19.23 5.19 -45.51
CA THR A 52 -18.26 4.16 -45.95
C THR A 52 -17.74 4.55 -47.35
N HIS A 53 -16.69 4.02 -48.02
CA HIS A 53 -15.95 2.73 -48.10
C HIS A 53 -14.71 3.06 -49.01
N GLU A 54 -13.48 2.52 -48.85
CA GLU A 54 -12.78 1.49 -49.68
C GLU A 54 -11.27 1.81 -49.64
N LEU A 55 -10.37 0.90 -49.25
CA LEU A 55 -9.62 -0.14 -50.03
C LEU A 55 -8.48 0.40 -50.92
N SER A 56 -7.23 0.13 -50.51
CA SER A 56 -6.13 -0.25 -51.40
C SER A 56 -5.03 -1.02 -50.62
N GLN A 57 -4.57 -2.12 -51.22
CA GLN A 57 -3.38 -2.91 -50.88
C GLN A 57 -2.21 -2.47 -51.76
N SER A 58 -0.96 -2.67 -51.29
CA SER A 58 0.16 -3.17 -52.11
C SER A 58 1.39 -3.49 -51.25
N ASP A 59 2.13 -4.50 -51.73
CA ASP A 59 3.15 -5.37 -51.11
C ASP A 59 4.62 -4.87 -51.16
N ALA A 60 5.53 -5.81 -50.81
CA ALA A 60 7.01 -5.93 -50.93
C ALA A 60 7.80 -5.68 -49.61
N GLU A 61 8.42 -6.68 -48.95
CA GLU A 61 9.66 -7.46 -49.30
C GLU A 61 10.89 -6.52 -49.40
N ASP A 62 12.07 -6.74 -48.79
CA ASP A 62 12.93 -7.93 -48.74
C ASP A 62 14.12 -7.72 -47.75
N ASP A 63 14.87 -8.80 -47.55
CA ASP A 63 15.86 -9.27 -46.58
C ASP A 63 17.24 -8.59 -46.41
N THR A 64 17.99 -9.19 -45.46
CA THR A 64 19.47 -9.41 -45.36
C THR A 64 20.33 -8.39 -44.61
N GLU A 65 21.51 -8.71 -44.10
CA GLU A 65 22.07 -9.77 -43.25
C GLU A 65 23.54 -9.32 -42.95
N VAL A 66 23.97 -9.28 -41.67
CA VAL A 66 25.36 -9.40 -41.10
C VAL A 66 26.55 -8.60 -41.74
N PRO A 67 27.84 -8.64 -41.27
CA PRO A 67 28.42 -9.03 -39.97
C PRO A 67 29.52 -8.10 -39.37
N ALA A 68 29.80 -8.36 -38.08
CA ALA A 68 31.08 -8.42 -37.34
C ALA A 68 32.28 -7.50 -37.67
N LYS A 69 32.94 -7.00 -36.61
CA LYS A 69 34.35 -7.33 -36.27
C LYS A 69 34.90 -6.66 -34.99
N THR A 70 35.53 -7.48 -34.14
CA THR A 70 36.85 -7.35 -33.42
C THR A 70 37.23 -5.98 -32.83
N THR A 71 37.84 -5.79 -31.65
CA THR A 71 38.99 -6.41 -30.94
C THR A 71 39.22 -5.48 -29.71
N LEU A 72 39.81 -5.79 -28.55
CA LEU A 72 41.21 -6.12 -28.26
C LEU A 72 41.41 -6.14 -26.72
N LYS A 73 42.39 -6.95 -26.31
CA LYS A 73 42.92 -7.26 -24.97
C LYS A 73 43.56 -6.08 -24.22
N LYS A 74 43.67 -6.22 -22.89
CA LYS A 74 44.89 -6.05 -22.03
C LYS A 74 44.49 -6.33 -20.56
N THR A 75 44.79 -7.50 -19.96
CA THR A 75 46.03 -7.88 -19.23
C THR A 75 46.54 -6.84 -18.23
N ASN A 76 46.45 -7.12 -16.92
CA ASN A 76 47.64 -7.55 -16.16
C ASN A 76 47.32 -8.10 -14.76
N SER A 77 48.04 -9.15 -14.41
CA SER A 77 48.05 -9.87 -13.15
C SER A 77 49.22 -9.42 -12.26
N LYS A 78 49.10 -9.64 -10.93
CA LYS A 78 50.12 -10.04 -9.92
C LYS A 78 49.47 -9.84 -8.54
N LYS A 79 49.09 -10.85 -7.73
CA LYS A 79 49.69 -12.09 -7.19
C LYS A 79 50.70 -11.88 -6.04
N ALA A 80 50.19 -12.15 -4.83
CA ALA A 80 50.79 -12.83 -3.64
C ALA A 80 51.81 -12.06 -2.78
N LYS A 81 51.98 -12.31 -1.46
CA LYS A 81 51.91 -13.54 -0.64
C LYS A 81 51.83 -13.12 0.86
N ILE A 82 50.95 -13.74 1.68
CA ILE A 82 51.21 -14.62 2.86
C ILE A 82 52.16 -14.08 3.96
N SER A 83 51.65 -13.97 5.19
CA SER A 83 52.24 -14.55 6.42
C SER A 83 51.17 -14.67 7.51
N GLU A 84 51.20 -15.83 8.18
CA GLU A 84 50.45 -16.21 9.39
C GLU A 84 51.13 -15.59 10.62
N ASP A 85 50.35 -15.22 11.63
CA ASP A 85 50.59 -15.68 13.00
C ASP A 85 49.40 -15.36 13.93
N ASN A 86 49.34 -16.18 14.97
CA ASN A 86 48.23 -16.57 15.82
C ASN A 86 48.05 -15.63 17.04
N GLU A 87 46.81 -15.29 17.45
CA GLU A 87 46.39 -15.16 18.87
C GLU A 87 44.92 -14.70 19.01
N GLN A 88 44.14 -15.45 19.80
CA GLN A 88 42.88 -15.01 20.42
C GLN A 88 43.19 -14.15 21.65
N PRO A 89 42.39 -13.11 21.99
CA PRO A 89 41.23 -13.37 22.86
C PRO A 89 40.00 -12.46 22.64
N GLY A 90 38.81 -13.02 22.94
CA GLY A 90 37.73 -12.43 23.76
C GLY A 90 37.03 -11.10 23.39
N PRO A 91 35.75 -10.90 23.81
CA PRO A 91 34.81 -10.02 23.12
C PRO A 91 34.49 -8.72 23.88
N SER A 92 34.51 -7.56 23.22
CA SER A 92 33.73 -6.40 23.69
C SER A 92 33.80 -5.19 22.76
N GLY A 93 32.66 -4.52 22.60
CA GLY A 93 32.62 -3.05 22.48
C GLY A 93 32.62 -2.47 21.08
N ALA A 94 31.49 -2.58 20.37
CA ALA A 94 31.20 -1.67 19.27
C ALA A 94 30.95 -0.25 19.85
N GLY A 95 32.01 0.54 19.90
CA GLY A 95 31.98 1.96 20.23
C GLY A 95 31.24 2.76 19.17
N ASN A 96 30.39 3.68 19.63
CA ASN A 96 29.91 4.81 18.85
C ASN A 96 30.47 6.09 19.48
N SER A 97 31.49 6.67 18.85
CA SER A 97 31.86 8.09 18.98
C SER A 97 30.89 8.92 18.12
N SER A 98 30.65 10.22 18.30
CA SER A 98 31.13 11.25 19.22
C SER A 98 30.20 12.46 18.99
N ASP A 99 29.64 13.02 20.06
CA ASP A 99 29.36 14.46 20.28
C ASP A 99 28.56 14.62 21.58
N GLU A 100 29.02 13.97 22.65
CA GLU A 100 28.61 14.30 24.01
C GLU A 100 29.76 15.07 24.64
N ASP A 101 29.54 16.34 24.93
CA ASP A 101 30.37 17.09 25.86
C ASP A 101 30.42 16.33 27.20
N THR A 102 31.54 15.64 27.46
CA THR A 102 31.78 14.80 28.64
C THR A 102 32.22 15.61 29.86
N SER A 103 32.28 16.95 29.75
CA SER A 103 32.80 17.81 30.82
C SER A 103 31.95 17.86 32.10
N LYS A 104 30.73 17.29 32.09
CA LYS A 104 29.77 17.37 33.21
C LYS A 104 29.37 16.00 33.76
N PRO A 105 29.19 15.88 35.09
CA PRO A 105 28.69 14.66 35.70
C PRO A 105 27.27 14.32 35.23
N LYS A 106 27.00 13.02 35.09
CA LYS A 106 25.69 12.47 34.73
C LYS A 106 24.69 12.75 35.85
N CYS A 107 23.53 13.32 35.56
CA CYS A 107 22.48 13.42 36.58
C CYS A 107 22.08 12.03 37.08
N GLU A 108 22.03 11.85 38.40
CA GLU A 108 21.60 10.61 39.08
C GLU A 108 20.20 10.17 38.63
N TYR A 109 19.28 11.13 38.49
CA TYR A 109 17.92 10.89 38.02
C TYR A 109 17.81 10.81 36.49
N TRP A 110 18.84 11.20 35.75
CA TRP A 110 18.94 11.12 34.28
C TRP A 110 17.63 11.50 33.54
N VAL A 111 17.00 10.55 32.86
CA VAL A 111 15.73 10.71 32.12
C VAL A 111 14.48 10.85 33.00
N LYS A 112 14.61 10.60 34.31
CA LYS A 112 13.58 10.77 35.34
C LYS A 112 13.76 12.07 36.14
N CYS A 113 14.80 12.84 35.82
CA CYS A 113 15.01 14.14 36.44
C CYS A 113 13.83 15.07 36.15
N TYR A 114 13.17 15.53 37.21
CA TYR A 114 12.08 16.50 37.16
C TYR A 114 12.54 17.92 37.51
N ARG A 115 13.82 18.09 37.87
CA ARG A 115 14.42 19.39 38.22
C ARG A 115 14.54 20.25 36.97
N LYS A 116 13.96 21.45 37.05
CA LYS A 116 13.96 22.45 35.97
C LYS A 116 14.79 23.69 36.32
N ASP A 117 15.45 23.70 37.48
CA ASP A 117 16.20 24.86 37.91
C ASP A 117 17.43 25.08 37.00
N PRO A 118 17.72 26.33 36.60
CA PRO A 118 18.82 26.64 35.68
C PRO A 118 20.21 26.23 36.18
N LYS A 119 20.39 26.10 37.50
CA LYS A 119 21.66 25.70 38.11
C LYS A 119 21.91 24.20 37.91
N HIS A 120 20.94 23.35 38.22
CA HIS A 120 20.99 21.90 37.99
C HIS A 120 21.20 21.55 36.51
N LEU A 121 20.53 22.26 35.59
CA LEU A 121 20.71 22.06 34.16
C LEU A 121 22.08 22.53 33.64
N LYS A 122 22.75 23.45 34.36
CA LYS A 122 24.14 23.86 34.09
C LYS A 122 25.14 22.85 34.67
N ASP A 123 24.86 22.29 35.84
CA ASP A 123 25.80 21.46 36.60
C ASP A 123 25.78 19.98 36.20
N TYR A 124 24.63 19.47 35.72
CA TYR A 124 24.46 18.06 35.36
C TYR A 124 24.03 17.86 33.92
N ARG A 125 24.67 16.90 33.24
CA ARG A 125 24.20 16.50 31.90
C ARG A 125 22.93 15.66 32.01
N HIS A 126 22.05 15.87 31.04
CA HIS A 126 20.80 15.15 30.79
C HIS A 126 20.78 14.85 29.29
N PRO A 127 20.05 13.82 28.81
CA PRO A 127 19.92 13.60 27.37
C PRO A 127 19.32 14.87 26.75
N LYS A 128 20.11 15.57 25.92
CA LYS A 128 19.71 16.81 25.26
C LYS A 128 18.34 16.61 24.60
N GLN A 129 17.53 17.66 24.58
CA GLN A 129 16.15 17.75 24.06
C GLN A 129 15.91 17.29 22.60
N ARG A 130 16.86 16.61 21.96
CA ARG A 130 16.66 15.91 20.69
C ARG A 130 17.69 14.78 20.57
N LEU A 131 17.24 13.54 20.43
CA LEU A 131 18.13 12.41 20.21
C LEU A 131 18.72 12.47 18.78
N SER A 132 20.04 12.29 18.65
CA SER A 132 20.76 12.29 17.37
C SER A 132 20.35 11.15 16.45
N SER A 133 19.91 10.04 17.02
CA SER A 133 19.38 8.88 16.31
C SER A 133 18.19 8.28 17.06
N ARG A 134 17.38 7.48 16.36
CA ARG A 134 16.24 6.82 17.01
C ARG A 134 16.78 5.78 18.00
N PRO A 135 16.39 5.84 19.28
CA PRO A 135 16.83 4.85 20.27
C PRO A 135 16.39 3.45 19.83
N LYS A 136 17.19 2.44 20.18
CA LYS A 136 16.83 1.03 20.00
C LYS A 136 16.01 0.56 21.21
N PRO A 137 15.03 -0.34 21.02
CA PRO A 137 14.29 -0.89 22.15
C PRO A 137 15.20 -1.81 22.98
N THR A 138 15.01 -1.84 24.29
CA THR A 138 15.74 -2.73 25.21
C THR A 138 15.45 -4.20 24.91
N ARG A 139 14.18 -4.56 24.73
CA ARG A 139 13.75 -5.85 24.18
C ARG A 139 12.95 -5.60 22.91
N LYS A 140 13.35 -6.25 21.82
CA LYS A 140 12.71 -6.09 20.52
C LYS A 140 11.45 -6.94 20.47
N LEU A 141 10.36 -6.34 20.03
CA LEU A 141 9.11 -7.02 19.68
C LEU A 141 9.00 -6.98 18.15
N GLU A 142 9.04 -8.13 17.48
CA GLU A 142 8.80 -8.20 16.04
C GLU A 142 7.33 -7.93 15.73
N ASP A 143 7.05 -7.66 14.46
CA ASP A 143 5.67 -7.43 14.04
C ASP A 143 4.86 -8.73 14.10
N GLY A 144 3.75 -8.71 14.83
CA GLY A 144 2.92 -9.88 15.12
C GLY A 144 3.23 -10.56 16.46
N ASP A 145 4.34 -10.22 17.12
CA ASP A 145 4.74 -10.85 18.37
C ASP A 145 3.78 -10.51 19.51
N ILE A 146 3.56 -11.50 20.38
CA ILE A 146 2.86 -11.39 21.64
C ILE A 146 3.79 -11.88 22.74
N VAL A 147 4.02 -11.05 23.76
CA VAL A 147 4.84 -11.40 24.92
C VAL A 147 4.03 -11.17 26.20
N SER A 148 4.00 -12.19 27.05
CA SER A 148 3.47 -12.07 28.40
C SER A 148 4.50 -11.40 29.31
N VAL A 149 4.06 -10.41 30.08
CA VAL A 149 4.88 -9.74 31.10
C VAL A 149 4.35 -10.05 32.50
N GLU A 150 5.12 -9.67 33.51
CA GLU A 150 4.77 -9.81 34.92
C GLU A 150 3.36 -9.25 35.22
N GLY A 151 2.57 -10.01 36.00
CA GLY A 151 1.16 -9.70 36.25
C GLY A 151 0.17 -10.21 35.18
N GLY A 152 0.61 -11.07 34.25
CA GLY A 152 -0.27 -11.74 33.28
C GLY A 152 -0.73 -10.87 32.11
N PHE A 153 -0.17 -9.65 31.97
CA PHE A 153 -0.50 -8.76 30.87
C PHE A 153 0.22 -9.19 29.59
N LYS A 154 -0.43 -9.01 28.45
CA LYS A 154 0.12 -9.32 27.13
C LYS A 154 0.49 -8.02 26.41
N LEU A 155 1.74 -7.94 25.94
CA LEU A 155 2.23 -6.93 25.02
C LEU A 155 2.14 -7.46 23.60
N LYS A 156 1.64 -6.66 22.67
CA LYS A 156 1.56 -7.02 21.26
C LYS A 156 2.08 -5.89 20.38
N ARG A 157 2.81 -6.23 19.32
CA ARG A 157 3.19 -5.26 18.29
C ARG A 157 2.51 -5.59 16.96
N LEU A 158 1.96 -4.57 16.33
CA LEU A 158 1.28 -4.64 15.05
C LEU A 158 1.68 -3.45 14.18
N GLY A 159 2.50 -3.70 13.16
CA GLY A 159 3.13 -2.68 12.32
C GLY A 159 3.99 -1.71 13.16
N SER A 160 3.55 -0.46 13.23
CA SER A 160 4.18 0.58 14.05
C SER A 160 3.60 0.67 15.47
N ASP A 161 2.49 0.00 15.73
CA ASP A 161 1.67 0.18 16.92
C ASP A 161 1.98 -0.89 17.96
N PHE A 162 1.88 -0.49 19.22
CA PHE A 162 2.08 -1.36 20.38
C PHE A 162 0.85 -1.31 21.26
N THR A 163 0.37 -2.47 21.69
CA THR A 163 -0.77 -2.59 22.59
C THR A 163 -0.38 -3.36 23.84
N CYS A 164 -1.10 -3.11 24.93
CA CYS A 164 -0.96 -3.83 26.19
C CYS A 164 -2.36 -4.10 26.76
N THR A 165 -2.59 -5.29 27.32
CA THR A 165 -3.88 -5.64 27.94
C THR A 165 -4.10 -4.99 29.32
N CYS A 166 -3.14 -4.22 29.84
CA CYS A 166 -3.29 -3.61 31.15
C CYS A 166 -4.28 -2.43 31.17
N ILE A 167 -4.91 -2.22 32.32
CA ILE A 167 -5.87 -1.14 32.54
C ILE A 167 -5.27 0.23 32.18
N GLY A 168 -4.02 0.48 32.61
CA GLY A 168 -3.33 1.74 32.35
C GLY A 168 -3.10 2.06 30.87
N TRP A 169 -3.16 1.05 29.97
CA TRP A 169 -3.10 1.26 28.53
C TRP A 169 -4.51 1.40 27.93
N ASN A 170 -5.43 0.50 28.32
CA ASN A 170 -6.78 0.42 27.75
C ASN A 170 -7.64 1.67 28.02
N THR A 171 -7.44 2.34 29.16
CA THR A 171 -8.23 3.52 29.55
C THR A 171 -7.73 4.83 28.92
N GLN A 172 -6.61 4.83 28.18
CA GLN A 172 -6.06 6.05 27.60
C GLN A 172 -6.89 6.57 26.43
N LYS A 173 -7.15 7.88 26.42
CA LYS A 173 -7.88 8.58 25.35
C LYS A 173 -7.03 8.87 24.10
N ASN A 174 -5.70 8.71 24.18
CA ASN A 174 -4.79 8.96 23.07
C ASN A 174 -5.00 7.96 21.92
N ALA A 175 -4.59 8.33 20.70
CA ALA A 175 -4.50 7.40 19.58
C ALA A 175 -3.57 6.22 19.92
N THR A 176 -3.87 5.02 19.42
CA THR A 176 -3.14 3.77 19.74
C THR A 176 -1.62 3.92 19.64
N ASN A 177 -1.13 4.56 18.58
CA ASN A 177 0.29 4.81 18.34
C ASN A 177 0.96 5.77 19.35
N LYS A 178 0.18 6.51 20.14
CA LYS A 178 0.65 7.43 21.19
C LYS A 178 0.35 6.96 22.62
N ARG A 179 -0.31 5.80 22.79
CA ARG A 179 -0.53 5.20 24.11
C ARG A 179 0.74 4.55 24.63
N THR A 180 0.91 4.52 25.95
CA THR A 180 2.05 3.89 26.64
C THR A 180 1.61 3.28 27.97
N CYS A 181 2.40 2.44 28.64
CA CYS A 181 2.11 1.99 30.00
C CYS A 181 3.41 1.63 30.72
N LYS A 182 3.33 1.22 32.00
CA LYS A 182 4.50 0.72 32.76
C LYS A 182 5.17 -0.45 32.02
N HIS A 183 4.38 -1.42 31.56
CA HIS A 183 4.89 -2.61 30.88
C HIS A 183 5.61 -2.31 29.55
N LEU A 184 5.08 -1.42 28.71
CA LEU A 184 5.75 -1.04 27.45
C LEU A 184 7.05 -0.29 27.72
N ARG A 185 7.09 0.57 28.74
CA ARG A 185 8.31 1.28 29.16
C ARG A 185 9.36 0.33 29.69
N GLU A 186 8.99 -0.65 30.49
CA GLU A 186 9.91 -1.65 31.04
C GLU A 186 10.43 -2.61 29.96
N HIS A 187 9.56 -3.04 29.03
CA HIS A 187 9.94 -3.96 27.98
C HIS A 187 10.78 -3.29 26.87
N LEU A 188 10.31 -2.15 26.36
CA LEU A 188 10.96 -1.46 25.24
C LEU A 188 12.04 -0.48 25.69
N GLY A 189 12.06 -0.09 26.96
CA GLY A 189 12.93 0.94 27.51
C GLY A 189 12.30 2.34 27.45
N ASP A 190 12.45 3.10 28.55
CA ASP A 190 11.86 4.44 28.72
C ASP A 190 12.22 5.42 27.59
N ILE A 191 13.48 5.39 27.12
CA ILE A 191 13.97 6.29 26.08
C ILE A 191 13.31 5.96 24.74
N TYR A 192 13.26 4.67 24.38
CA TYR A 192 12.57 4.20 23.19
C TYR A 192 11.10 4.59 23.21
N GLU A 193 10.45 4.32 24.32
CA GLU A 193 9.01 4.51 24.45
C GLU A 193 8.63 5.99 24.38
N LYS A 194 9.35 6.87 25.08
CA LYS A 194 9.16 8.32 25.00
C LYS A 194 9.41 8.85 23.58
N ALA A 195 10.42 8.33 22.87
CA ALA A 195 10.66 8.68 21.47
C ALA A 195 9.55 8.17 20.54
N ARG A 196 9.02 6.96 20.80
CA ARG A 196 7.95 6.34 20.02
C ARG A 196 6.65 7.14 20.10
N ILE A 197 6.25 7.57 21.29
CA ILE A 197 5.03 8.36 21.50
C ILE A 197 5.21 9.86 21.19
N GLY A 198 6.41 10.27 20.76
CA GLY A 198 6.71 11.64 20.36
C GLY A 198 6.96 12.61 21.52
N GLN A 199 7.18 12.10 22.74
CA GLN A 199 7.55 12.91 23.91
C GLN A 199 9.05 13.24 23.96
N LEU A 200 9.89 12.46 23.27
CA LEU A 200 11.29 12.80 23.02
C LEU A 200 11.47 13.13 21.53
N PRO A 201 11.87 14.35 21.18
CA PRO A 201 12.23 14.69 19.80
C PRO A 201 13.40 13.83 19.34
N VAL A 202 13.30 13.27 18.14
CA VAL A 202 14.38 12.52 17.50
C VAL A 202 14.72 13.23 16.20
N ALA A 203 16.01 13.34 15.88
CA ALA A 203 16.41 13.71 14.52
C ALA A 203 15.71 12.77 13.52
N LYS A 204 14.98 13.33 12.55
CA LYS A 204 14.33 12.53 11.51
C LYS A 204 15.44 11.79 10.77
N ARG A 205 15.43 10.45 10.77
CA ARG A 205 16.25 9.70 9.82
C ARG A 205 15.83 10.16 8.43
N LYS A 206 16.80 10.56 7.61
CA LYS A 206 16.55 10.75 6.18
C LYS A 206 16.03 9.40 5.67
N ALA A 207 14.82 9.40 5.12
CA ALA A 207 14.27 8.18 4.53
C ALA A 207 15.25 7.69 3.45
N PRO A 208 15.43 6.36 3.29
CA PRO A 208 16.22 5.86 2.17
C PRO A 208 15.66 6.46 0.89
N GLU A 209 16.52 7.14 0.14
CA GLU A 209 16.19 7.64 -1.18
C GLU A 209 16.49 6.55 -2.21
N PRO A 210 15.66 6.41 -3.25
CA PRO A 210 15.90 5.41 -4.27
C PRO A 210 17.15 5.77 -5.09
N THR A 211 17.97 4.76 -5.42
CA THR A 211 19.17 4.92 -6.26
C THR A 211 18.85 5.33 -7.69
N GLN A 212 17.66 4.98 -8.17
CA GLN A 212 17.14 5.37 -9.48
C GLN A 212 15.75 5.97 -9.32
N ARG A 213 15.42 6.98 -10.13
CA ARG A 213 14.08 7.57 -10.15
C ARG A 213 13.38 7.15 -11.44
N PHE A 214 12.15 6.66 -11.29
CA PHE A 214 11.30 6.33 -12.41
C PHE A 214 10.16 7.34 -12.49
N SER A 215 9.80 7.74 -13.71
CA SER A 215 8.62 8.56 -13.94
C SER A 215 7.36 7.74 -13.72
N HIS A 216 6.26 8.44 -13.51
CA HIS A 216 4.94 7.84 -13.48
C HIS A 216 4.63 7.16 -14.82
N LEU A 217 4.02 5.98 -14.78
CA LEU A 217 3.61 5.21 -15.95
C LEU A 217 2.10 5.00 -15.93
N ASN A 218 1.39 5.32 -17.00
CA ASN A 218 -0.04 5.01 -17.06
C ASN A 218 -0.23 3.50 -17.30
N VAL A 219 -0.61 2.77 -16.25
CA VAL A 219 -0.79 1.31 -16.31
C VAL A 219 -2.28 0.98 -16.35
N SER A 220 -2.76 0.53 -17.50
CA SER A 220 -4.10 -0.05 -17.64
C SER A 220 -4.02 -1.57 -17.49
N LEU A 221 -4.61 -2.07 -16.39
CA LEU A 221 -4.61 -3.50 -16.03
C LEU A 221 -6.03 -4.07 -15.97
N LEU A 222 -6.12 -5.39 -16.04
CA LEU A 222 -7.35 -6.15 -15.88
C LEU A 222 -7.92 -5.99 -14.46
N LEU A 223 -9.21 -5.67 -14.35
CA LEU A 223 -9.90 -5.48 -13.08
C LEU A 223 -11.06 -6.48 -12.94
N ALA A 224 -11.21 -7.02 -11.73
CA ALA A 224 -12.22 -8.02 -11.46
C ALA A 224 -13.62 -7.43 -11.21
N HIS A 225 -14.66 -8.11 -11.69
CA HIS A 225 -16.04 -7.98 -11.19
C HIS A 225 -16.22 -8.77 -9.89
N LYS A 226 -17.33 -8.54 -9.20
CA LYS A 226 -17.74 -9.33 -8.02
C LYS A 226 -18.37 -10.64 -8.52
N TYR A 227 -18.09 -11.76 -7.83
CA TYR A 227 -18.88 -12.97 -7.96
C TYR A 227 -20.09 -12.93 -7.01
N ASP A 228 -21.28 -13.17 -7.53
CA ASP A 228 -22.56 -13.25 -6.82
C ASP A 228 -23.54 -14.16 -7.58
N GLU A 229 -24.78 -14.25 -7.11
CA GLU A 229 -25.82 -15.12 -7.70
C GLU A 229 -26.12 -14.84 -9.17
N LYS A 230 -25.84 -13.62 -9.66
CA LYS A 230 -26.03 -13.22 -11.06
C LYS A 230 -24.81 -13.54 -11.93
N SER A 231 -23.73 -13.99 -11.34
CA SER A 231 -22.50 -14.31 -12.04
C SER A 231 -22.60 -15.65 -12.77
N PRO A 232 -21.82 -15.85 -13.85
CA PRO A 232 -21.78 -17.13 -14.55
C PRO A 232 -21.43 -18.30 -13.63
N ASN A 233 -21.88 -19.51 -13.99
CA ASN A 233 -21.50 -20.72 -13.27
C ASN A 233 -19.97 -20.91 -13.34
N PRO A 234 -19.25 -20.96 -12.19
CA PRO A 234 -17.79 -21.00 -12.18
C PRO A 234 -17.23 -22.40 -12.45
N VAL A 235 -18.06 -23.42 -12.68
CA VAL A 235 -17.59 -24.77 -13.02
C VAL A 235 -16.76 -24.73 -14.30
N GLY A 236 -15.58 -25.32 -14.26
CA GLY A 236 -14.58 -25.29 -15.33
C GLY A 236 -13.68 -24.05 -15.32
N TRP A 237 -13.99 -23.01 -14.54
CA TRP A 237 -13.16 -21.80 -14.42
C TRP A 237 -11.95 -22.04 -13.52
N TRP A 238 -10.92 -21.23 -13.72
CA TRP A 238 -9.72 -21.26 -12.90
C TRP A 238 -9.93 -20.48 -11.61
N VAL A 239 -9.44 -21.01 -10.50
CA VAL A 239 -9.58 -20.44 -9.17
C VAL A 239 -8.19 -20.31 -8.54
N SER A 240 -7.96 -19.19 -7.86
CA SER A 240 -6.77 -18.97 -7.05
C SER A 240 -7.12 -18.23 -5.76
N GLU A 241 -6.23 -18.28 -4.77
CA GLU A 241 -6.37 -17.45 -3.57
C GLU A 241 -6.33 -15.96 -3.94
N LYS A 242 -7.27 -15.19 -3.39
CA LYS A 242 -7.18 -13.75 -3.42
C LYS A 242 -6.21 -13.28 -2.34
N LEU A 243 -5.08 -12.75 -2.78
CA LEU A 243 -4.04 -12.20 -1.91
C LEU A 243 -4.37 -10.76 -1.49
N ASP A 244 -4.20 -10.47 -0.20
CA ASP A 244 -4.37 -9.12 0.38
C ASP A 244 -3.02 -8.43 0.53
N GLY A 245 -2.41 -8.09 -0.60
CA GLY A 245 -1.12 -7.41 -0.68
C GLY A 245 -1.20 -6.04 -1.33
N VAL A 246 -0.14 -5.68 -2.06
CA VAL A 246 -0.11 -4.49 -2.89
C VAL A 246 0.14 -4.89 -4.35
N ARG A 247 -0.90 -4.78 -5.19
CA ARG A 247 -0.78 -5.04 -6.62
C ARG A 247 0.36 -4.25 -7.24
N ALA A 248 1.22 -4.95 -7.98
CA ALA A 248 2.35 -4.40 -8.68
C ALA A 248 2.43 -4.97 -10.09
N PHE A 249 2.64 -4.07 -11.05
CA PHE A 249 2.94 -4.39 -12.44
C PHE A 249 4.45 -4.28 -12.65
N TRP A 250 5.07 -5.37 -13.08
CA TRP A 250 6.47 -5.40 -13.46
C TRP A 250 6.61 -5.18 -14.96
N ASN A 251 7.38 -4.16 -15.36
CA ASN A 251 7.60 -3.83 -16.77
C ASN A 251 8.96 -4.32 -17.32
N GLY A 252 9.62 -5.27 -16.65
CA GLY A 252 10.98 -5.69 -16.99
C GLY A 252 12.09 -4.90 -16.31
N LYS A 253 11.77 -3.77 -15.65
CA LYS A 253 12.76 -2.89 -14.99
C LYS A 253 12.34 -2.41 -13.60
N CYS A 254 11.09 -2.00 -13.46
CA CYS A 254 10.54 -1.40 -12.24
C CYS A 254 9.13 -1.94 -11.97
N PHE A 255 8.75 -1.92 -10.70
CA PHE A 255 7.38 -2.19 -10.28
C PHE A 255 6.56 -0.89 -10.30
N TYR A 256 5.33 -0.99 -10.79
CA TYR A 256 4.36 0.09 -10.79
C TYR A 256 3.11 -0.33 -10.06
N SER A 257 2.61 0.56 -9.19
CA SER A 257 1.27 0.42 -8.64
C SER A 257 0.22 0.51 -9.74
N ARG A 258 -1.03 0.11 -9.42
CA ARG A 258 -2.19 0.32 -10.29
C ARG A 258 -2.38 1.77 -10.76
N LEU A 259 -1.96 2.74 -9.93
CA LEU A 259 -2.05 4.16 -10.27
C LEU A 259 -0.78 4.67 -10.95
N GLY A 260 0.13 3.81 -11.40
CA GLY A 260 1.31 4.25 -12.13
C GLY A 260 2.46 4.79 -11.30
N ASN A 261 2.36 4.78 -9.98
CA ASN A 261 3.45 5.17 -9.10
C ASN A 261 4.50 4.05 -8.99
N PRO A 262 5.80 4.35 -9.13
CA PRO A 262 6.85 3.35 -9.03
C PRO A 262 7.05 2.86 -7.59
N PHE A 263 7.37 1.58 -7.43
CA PHE A 263 7.91 1.01 -6.21
C PHE A 263 9.41 0.73 -6.39
N TYR A 264 10.20 1.19 -5.43
CA TYR A 264 11.66 1.09 -5.47
C TYR A 264 12.13 -0.13 -4.70
N ALA A 265 11.95 -1.30 -5.33
CA ALA A 265 12.47 -2.56 -4.82
C ALA A 265 14.01 -2.58 -4.88
N PRO A 266 14.70 -3.17 -3.90
CA PRO A 266 16.15 -3.40 -3.98
C PRO A 266 16.54 -4.22 -5.21
N LYS A 267 17.72 -3.98 -5.77
CA LYS A 267 18.22 -4.74 -6.95
C LYS A 267 18.27 -6.25 -6.73
N TRP A 268 18.59 -6.69 -5.51
CA TRP A 268 18.61 -8.12 -5.16
C TRP A 268 17.20 -8.75 -5.14
N PHE A 269 16.14 -7.95 -5.07
CA PHE A 269 14.76 -8.43 -5.09
C PHE A 269 14.30 -8.70 -6.53
N THR A 270 14.75 -7.90 -7.49
CA THR A 270 14.33 -7.96 -8.89
C THR A 270 15.32 -8.67 -9.83
N LYS A 271 16.49 -9.07 -9.34
CA LYS A 271 17.56 -9.66 -10.16
C LYS A 271 17.14 -10.90 -10.97
N ASP A 272 16.21 -11.71 -10.42
CA ASP A 272 15.77 -12.97 -11.00
C ASP A 272 14.44 -12.82 -11.77
N LEU A 273 13.98 -11.58 -12.02
CA LEU A 273 12.76 -11.30 -12.78
C LEU A 273 13.06 -11.10 -14.28
N PRO A 274 12.11 -11.47 -15.17
CA PRO A 274 12.33 -11.38 -16.60
C PRO A 274 12.39 -9.92 -17.03
N LYS A 275 13.24 -9.60 -18.00
CA LYS A 275 13.42 -8.21 -18.49
C LYS A 275 12.59 -7.92 -19.74
N ASP A 276 12.17 -8.96 -20.43
CA ASP A 276 11.44 -9.00 -21.69
C ASP A 276 9.96 -9.40 -21.51
N MET A 277 9.59 -9.94 -20.35
CA MET A 277 8.21 -10.29 -20.01
C MET A 277 7.63 -9.34 -18.94
N HIS A 278 6.48 -8.74 -19.25
CA HIS A 278 5.71 -7.97 -18.28
C HIS A 278 4.85 -8.89 -17.41
N LEU A 279 4.88 -8.65 -16.09
CA LEU A 279 4.16 -9.47 -15.11
C LEU A 279 3.14 -8.63 -14.35
N ASP A 280 2.02 -9.24 -14.00
CA ASP A 280 1.02 -8.68 -13.09
C ASP A 280 0.87 -9.61 -11.88
N GLY A 281 1.01 -9.03 -10.71
CA GLY A 281 1.10 -9.78 -9.47
C GLY A 281 0.81 -8.93 -8.24
N GLU A 282 0.96 -9.55 -7.09
CA GLU A 282 0.76 -8.93 -5.79
C GLU A 282 2.09 -8.95 -5.01
N LEU A 283 2.57 -7.80 -4.55
CA LEU A 283 3.60 -7.75 -3.52
C LEU A 283 2.94 -8.15 -2.20
N PHE A 284 3.29 -9.33 -1.70
CA PHE A 284 2.58 -10.00 -0.61
C PHE A 284 3.54 -10.33 0.54
N GLY A 285 3.20 -9.87 1.75
CA GLY A 285 3.98 -10.16 2.97
C GLY A 285 3.48 -11.37 3.75
N GLY A 286 2.47 -12.08 3.23
CA GLY A 286 1.73 -13.12 3.93
C GLY A 286 0.32 -12.68 4.37
N ARG A 287 -0.48 -13.66 4.77
CA ARG A 287 -1.87 -13.44 5.23
C ARG A 287 -1.91 -12.51 6.44
N LYS A 288 -2.95 -11.65 6.51
CA LYS A 288 -3.15 -10.62 7.56
C LYS A 288 -2.02 -9.60 7.73
N LYS A 289 -1.08 -9.49 6.78
CA LYS A 289 0.09 -8.60 6.85
C LYS A 289 -0.01 -7.36 5.96
N PHE A 290 -1.17 -7.07 5.37
CA PHE A 290 -1.38 -5.95 4.45
C PHE A 290 -0.78 -4.60 4.91
N GLN A 291 -1.04 -4.18 6.15
CA GLN A 291 -0.51 -2.90 6.66
C GLN A 291 1.03 -2.88 6.70
N SER A 292 1.64 -3.98 7.13
CA SER A 292 3.09 -4.14 7.14
C SER A 292 3.66 -4.14 5.71
N THR A 293 2.99 -4.84 4.78
CA THR A 293 3.35 -4.89 3.35
C THR A 293 3.33 -3.50 2.74
N VAL A 294 2.24 -2.73 2.92
CA VAL A 294 2.14 -1.34 2.44
C VAL A 294 3.27 -0.47 2.98
N SER A 295 3.61 -0.61 4.27
CA SER A 295 4.69 0.16 4.88
C SER A 295 6.05 -0.19 4.27
N ILE A 296 6.30 -1.46 3.96
CA ILE A 296 7.56 -1.94 3.40
C ILE A 296 7.72 -1.46 1.96
N VAL A 297 6.71 -1.71 1.10
CA VAL A 297 6.82 -1.42 -0.34
C VAL A 297 6.86 0.08 -0.66
N LYS A 298 6.33 0.92 0.25
CA LYS A 298 6.47 2.39 0.19
C LYS A 298 7.84 2.90 0.61
N THR A 299 8.63 2.09 1.30
CA THR A 299 9.97 2.45 1.76
C THR A 299 10.99 2.00 0.71
N PRO A 300 11.67 2.93 0.02
CA PRO A 300 12.64 2.57 -1.00
C PRO A 300 13.77 1.70 -0.45
N GLU A 301 14.13 0.67 -1.20
CA GLU A 301 15.39 -0.07 -1.09
C GLU A 301 15.76 -0.51 0.34
N CYS A 302 14.78 -0.90 1.15
CA CYS A 302 15.02 -1.33 2.53
C CYS A 302 15.14 -2.85 2.67
N ASP A 303 15.87 -3.31 3.69
CA ASP A 303 16.05 -4.76 3.95
C ASP A 303 14.74 -5.49 4.26
N ASN A 304 13.70 -4.79 4.72
CA ASN A 304 12.42 -5.41 5.03
C ASN A 304 11.71 -5.98 3.80
N TRP A 305 12.14 -5.64 2.58
CA TRP A 305 11.69 -6.30 1.35
C TRP A 305 11.92 -7.82 1.38
N LYS A 306 12.84 -8.33 2.22
CA LYS A 306 13.08 -9.78 2.41
C LYS A 306 11.85 -10.50 2.98
N LYS A 307 10.92 -9.76 3.60
CA LYS A 307 9.65 -10.27 4.13
C LYS A 307 8.53 -10.28 3.08
N ILE A 308 8.81 -9.84 1.85
CA ILE A 308 7.84 -9.72 0.76
C ILE A 308 8.16 -10.76 -0.31
N LYS A 309 7.12 -11.31 -0.91
CA LYS A 309 7.17 -12.09 -2.16
C LYS A 309 6.36 -11.38 -3.23
N TYR A 310 6.77 -11.46 -4.48
CA TYR A 310 5.97 -11.04 -5.62
C TYR A 310 5.22 -12.24 -6.18
N SER A 311 3.95 -12.37 -5.80
CA SER A 311 3.09 -13.48 -6.22
C SER A 311 2.41 -13.13 -7.55
N VAL A 312 2.93 -13.67 -8.65
CA VAL A 312 2.52 -13.37 -10.02
C VAL A 312 1.27 -14.18 -10.38
N PHE A 313 0.29 -13.55 -11.03
CA PHE A 313 -0.93 -14.23 -11.43
C PHE A 313 -1.29 -14.06 -12.91
N ASP A 314 -0.67 -13.15 -13.66
CA ASP A 314 -0.91 -12.99 -15.10
C ASP A 314 0.29 -12.32 -15.83
N ALA A 315 0.28 -12.39 -17.17
CA ALA A 315 1.29 -11.83 -18.07
C ALA A 315 0.65 -10.87 -19.09
N PRO A 316 0.47 -9.57 -18.76
CA PRO A 316 -0.25 -8.62 -19.62
C PRO A 316 0.37 -8.36 -21.00
N TYR A 317 1.64 -8.74 -21.20
CA TYR A 317 2.31 -8.62 -22.50
C TYR A 317 1.70 -9.56 -23.55
N MET A 318 1.25 -10.75 -23.13
CA MET A 318 0.67 -11.77 -24.00
C MET A 318 -0.85 -11.58 -24.18
N GLU A 319 -1.32 -10.34 -24.31
CA GLU A 319 -2.75 -10.01 -24.20
C GLU A 319 -3.64 -10.67 -25.27
N LYS A 320 -3.07 -11.03 -26.42
CA LYS A 320 -3.75 -11.73 -27.52
C LYS A 320 -3.99 -13.22 -27.22
N GLU A 321 -3.19 -13.80 -26.33
CA GLU A 321 -3.23 -15.22 -25.99
C GLU A 321 -4.28 -15.54 -24.91
N THR A 322 -4.69 -16.81 -24.88
CA THR A 322 -5.61 -17.33 -23.87
C THR A 322 -4.96 -17.35 -22.49
N PHE A 323 -5.77 -17.29 -21.43
CA PHE A 323 -5.27 -17.35 -20.06
C PHE A 323 -4.37 -18.57 -19.81
N GLU A 324 -4.71 -19.74 -20.35
CA GLU A 324 -3.94 -20.97 -20.20
C GLU A 324 -2.54 -20.85 -20.78
N LYS A 325 -2.40 -20.29 -21.99
CA LYS A 325 -1.10 -20.04 -22.62
C LYS A 325 -0.28 -19.01 -21.85
N ARG A 326 -0.92 -17.98 -21.29
CA ARG A 326 -0.22 -17.01 -20.42
C ARG A 326 0.28 -17.69 -19.14
N GLN A 327 -0.51 -18.57 -18.53
CA GLN A 327 -0.08 -19.33 -17.35
C GLN A 327 1.00 -20.37 -17.68
N GLU A 328 1.00 -20.92 -18.89
CA GLU A 328 2.05 -21.83 -19.37
C GLU A 328 3.40 -21.14 -19.51
N ALA A 329 3.45 -20.02 -20.22
CA ALA A 329 4.67 -19.21 -20.32
C ALA A 329 5.19 -18.75 -18.94
N LEU A 330 4.28 -18.43 -18.02
CA LEU A 330 4.66 -18.15 -16.64
C LEU A 330 5.23 -19.39 -15.92
N ARG A 331 4.62 -20.56 -16.07
CA ARG A 331 5.15 -21.79 -15.45
C ARG A 331 6.55 -22.12 -15.97
N GLU A 332 6.74 -22.12 -17.28
CA GLU A 332 8.04 -22.36 -17.92
C GLU A 332 9.12 -21.44 -17.32
N TYR A 333 8.86 -20.14 -17.27
CA TYR A 333 9.80 -19.19 -16.68
C TYR A 333 10.11 -19.49 -15.21
N PHE A 334 9.09 -19.76 -14.40
CA PHE A 334 9.26 -19.96 -12.95
C PHE A 334 9.91 -21.32 -12.62
N ASP A 335 9.67 -22.35 -13.43
CA ASP A 335 10.28 -23.67 -13.29
C ASP A 335 11.77 -23.62 -13.67
N GLU A 336 12.13 -22.89 -14.74
CA GLU A 336 13.52 -22.73 -15.19
C GLU A 336 14.36 -21.82 -14.28
N ASN A 337 13.80 -20.70 -13.82
CA ASN A 337 14.58 -19.64 -13.15
C ASN A 337 14.45 -19.64 -11.62
N THR A 338 13.37 -20.22 -11.08
CA THR A 338 13.11 -20.34 -9.64
C THR A 338 13.42 -19.06 -8.82
N PRO A 339 12.83 -17.89 -9.18
CA PRO A 339 13.22 -16.61 -8.62
C PRO A 339 13.08 -16.54 -7.09
N GLN A 340 14.10 -16.06 -6.39
CA GLN A 340 14.14 -16.13 -4.92
C GLN A 340 13.00 -15.35 -4.25
N TYR A 341 12.56 -14.22 -4.82
CA TYR A 341 11.57 -13.31 -4.20
C TYR A 341 10.27 -13.22 -4.99
N ALA A 342 10.04 -14.10 -5.96
CA ALA A 342 8.80 -14.17 -6.69
C ALA A 342 8.27 -15.61 -6.71
N GLU A 343 6.97 -15.75 -6.89
CA GLU A 343 6.32 -17.06 -7.02
C GLU A 343 5.14 -16.95 -7.99
N LEU A 344 4.79 -18.06 -8.64
CA LEU A 344 3.59 -18.13 -9.47
C LEU A 344 2.39 -18.55 -8.59
N VAL A 345 1.31 -17.77 -8.68
CA VAL A 345 0.06 -18.07 -7.96
C VAL A 345 -0.56 -19.34 -8.54
N LYS A 346 -0.78 -20.34 -7.67
CA LYS A 346 -1.41 -21.61 -8.05
C LYS A 346 -2.84 -21.38 -8.58
N GLN A 347 -3.11 -21.97 -9.74
CA GLN A 347 -4.44 -22.00 -10.37
C GLN A 347 -5.01 -23.43 -10.28
N THR A 348 -6.27 -23.57 -9.88
CA THR A 348 -6.99 -24.85 -9.84
C THR A 348 -8.31 -24.74 -10.57
N LYS A 349 -8.72 -25.76 -11.32
CA LYS A 349 -10.05 -25.77 -11.95
C LYS A 349 -11.14 -26.01 -10.91
N CYS A 350 -12.18 -25.20 -10.95
CA CYS A 350 -13.39 -25.40 -10.18
C CYS A 350 -14.21 -26.56 -10.76
N THR A 351 -14.46 -27.60 -9.97
CA THR A 351 -15.27 -28.76 -10.42
C THR A 351 -16.74 -28.66 -10.03
N SER A 352 -17.05 -27.93 -8.95
CA SER A 352 -18.42 -27.70 -8.48
C SER A 352 -18.53 -26.41 -7.67
N LYS A 353 -19.74 -25.86 -7.53
CA LYS A 353 -20.01 -24.73 -6.63
C LYS A 353 -19.69 -25.08 -5.17
N GLN A 354 -19.95 -26.32 -4.76
CA GLN A 354 -19.63 -26.80 -3.42
C GLN A 354 -18.12 -26.75 -3.15
N GLN A 355 -17.30 -27.22 -4.09
CA GLN A 355 -15.85 -27.14 -3.97
C GLN A 355 -15.38 -25.68 -3.82
N LEU A 356 -15.93 -24.75 -4.60
CA LEU A 356 -15.60 -23.34 -4.52
C LEU A 356 -15.93 -22.74 -3.14
N GLU A 357 -17.07 -23.11 -2.56
CA GLU A 357 -17.46 -22.70 -1.22
C GLU A 357 -16.54 -23.28 -0.13
N ASP A 358 -16.15 -24.54 -0.27
CA ASP A 358 -15.28 -25.21 0.70
C ASP A 358 -13.83 -24.69 0.61
N ASP A 359 -13.35 -24.41 -0.60
CA ASP A 359 -12.08 -23.70 -0.82
C ASP A 359 -12.11 -22.31 -0.19
N LEU A 360 -13.22 -21.57 -0.34
CA LEU A 360 -13.39 -20.26 0.29
C LEU A 360 -13.34 -20.38 1.82
N LYS A 361 -14.07 -21.33 2.41
CA LYS A 361 -14.04 -21.57 3.88
C LYS A 361 -12.64 -21.91 4.34
N LYS A 362 -11.93 -22.80 3.64
CA LYS A 362 -10.56 -23.20 3.95
C LYS A 362 -9.59 -22.02 3.91
N ILE A 363 -9.64 -21.21 2.84
CA ILE A 363 -8.77 -20.03 2.70
C ILE A 363 -9.04 -19.02 3.82
N ILE A 364 -10.31 -18.74 4.15
CA ILE A 364 -10.67 -17.84 5.24
C ILE A 364 -10.18 -18.39 6.59
N ALA A 365 -10.34 -19.69 6.85
CA ALA A 365 -9.86 -20.32 8.08
C ALA A 365 -8.34 -20.21 8.25
N LEU A 366 -7.60 -20.18 7.15
CA LEU A 366 -6.16 -19.96 7.15
C LEU A 366 -5.76 -18.46 7.15
N GLY A 367 -6.73 -17.54 7.22
CA GLY A 367 -6.54 -16.09 7.26
C GLY A 367 -6.39 -15.41 5.90
N GLY A 368 -6.73 -16.10 4.80
CA GLY A 368 -6.74 -15.53 3.45
C GLY A 368 -7.99 -14.68 3.17
N GLU A 369 -7.93 -13.83 2.15
CA GLU A 369 -8.96 -12.80 1.91
C GLU A 369 -10.19 -13.34 1.15
N GLY A 370 -10.00 -14.35 0.31
CA GLY A 370 -11.04 -14.89 -0.56
C GLY A 370 -10.46 -15.62 -1.77
N LEU A 371 -11.22 -15.66 -2.86
CA LEU A 371 -10.84 -16.32 -4.10
C LEU A 371 -10.92 -15.38 -5.29
N MET A 372 -10.05 -15.60 -6.28
CA MET A 372 -10.14 -15.04 -7.63
C MET A 372 -10.61 -16.14 -8.57
N ILE A 373 -11.48 -15.81 -9.52
CA ILE A 373 -12.06 -16.75 -10.48
C ILE A 373 -11.84 -16.20 -11.88
N ARG A 374 -11.25 -17.00 -12.77
CA ARG A 374 -10.81 -16.59 -14.11
C ARG A 374 -11.43 -17.49 -15.17
N GLU A 375 -12.05 -16.86 -16.16
CA GLU A 375 -12.71 -17.54 -17.27
C GLU A 375 -11.68 -18.29 -18.15
N PRO A 376 -11.91 -19.56 -18.49
CA PRO A 376 -11.06 -20.32 -19.40
C PRO A 376 -10.98 -19.66 -20.78
N LYS A 377 -9.85 -19.82 -21.47
CA LYS A 377 -9.62 -19.28 -22.83
C LYS A 377 -9.75 -17.76 -22.97
N SER A 378 -9.92 -17.03 -21.87
CA SER A 378 -10.13 -15.58 -21.90
C SER A 378 -8.85 -14.81 -22.24
N LYS A 379 -8.99 -13.80 -23.11
CA LYS A 379 -7.92 -12.84 -23.43
C LYS A 379 -7.69 -11.86 -22.28
N TYR A 380 -6.56 -11.18 -22.30
CA TYR A 380 -6.29 -10.13 -21.30
C TYR A 380 -6.99 -8.83 -21.71
N GLU A 381 -7.79 -8.27 -20.81
CA GLU A 381 -8.51 -7.01 -21.07
C GLU A 381 -8.00 -5.92 -20.12
N ARG A 382 -7.50 -4.80 -20.65
CA ARG A 382 -6.98 -3.66 -19.87
C ARG A 382 -8.07 -2.79 -19.25
N LYS A 383 -9.12 -3.42 -18.74
CA LYS A 383 -10.31 -2.79 -18.16
C LYS A 383 -10.93 -3.70 -17.11
N ARG A 384 -12.03 -3.26 -16.50
CA ARG A 384 -12.86 -4.17 -15.73
C ARG A 384 -13.57 -5.15 -16.66
N SER A 385 -13.45 -6.44 -16.36
CA SER A 385 -13.93 -7.52 -17.24
C SER A 385 -14.68 -8.59 -16.45
N LYS A 386 -15.71 -9.16 -17.07
CA LYS A 386 -16.47 -10.31 -16.52
C LYS A 386 -15.67 -11.61 -16.57
N THR A 387 -14.59 -11.63 -17.35
CA THR A 387 -13.65 -12.76 -17.45
C THR A 387 -12.78 -12.94 -16.18
N LEU A 388 -12.81 -11.98 -15.25
CA LEU A 388 -12.13 -12.05 -13.96
C LEU A 388 -13.11 -11.65 -12.85
N LEU A 389 -13.36 -12.55 -11.92
CA LEU A 389 -14.28 -12.36 -10.80
C LEU A 389 -13.52 -12.49 -9.48
N LYS A 390 -14.02 -11.80 -8.45
CA LYS A 390 -13.53 -11.93 -7.07
C LYS A 390 -14.66 -12.39 -6.17
N LEU A 391 -14.40 -13.45 -5.42
CA LEU A 391 -15.29 -14.01 -4.41
C LEU A 391 -14.73 -13.67 -3.03
N LYS A 392 -15.52 -12.93 -2.26
CA LYS A 392 -15.19 -12.51 -0.89
C LYS A 392 -16.35 -12.85 0.02
N LYS A 393 -16.05 -13.30 1.24
CA LYS A 393 -17.05 -13.37 2.30
C LYS A 393 -17.24 -11.99 2.91
N PHE A 394 -18.49 -11.66 3.19
CA PHE A 394 -18.83 -10.49 3.95
C PHE A 394 -19.65 -10.92 5.16
N TYR A 395 -19.57 -10.13 6.21
CA TYR A 395 -20.33 -10.27 7.43
C TYR A 395 -21.17 -9.03 7.62
N ASP A 396 -22.38 -9.23 8.11
CA ASP A 396 -23.25 -8.15 8.53
C ASP A 396 -23.29 -8.14 10.06
N ALA A 397 -23.17 -6.96 10.64
CA ALA A 397 -23.22 -6.73 12.07
C ALA A 397 -23.97 -5.43 12.34
N GLU A 398 -24.22 -5.15 13.61
CA GLU A 398 -24.95 -3.96 14.03
C GLU A 398 -24.09 -3.09 14.94
N ALA A 399 -24.33 -1.78 14.91
CA ALA A 399 -23.66 -0.83 15.78
C ALA A 399 -24.58 0.35 16.10
N VAL A 400 -24.38 0.95 17.28
CA VAL A 400 -25.10 2.16 17.69
C VAL A 400 -24.37 3.38 17.17
N VAL A 401 -25.10 4.31 16.54
CA VAL A 401 -24.55 5.61 16.15
C VAL A 401 -24.30 6.45 17.39
N VAL A 402 -23.05 6.86 17.62
CA VAL A 402 -22.63 7.66 18.79
C VAL A 402 -22.15 9.07 18.39
N GLY A 403 -22.07 9.37 17.11
CA GLY A 403 -21.73 10.69 16.60
C GLY A 403 -21.49 10.71 15.10
N TYR A 404 -20.98 11.83 14.62
CA TYR A 404 -20.70 12.05 13.19
C TYR A 404 -19.28 12.59 12.98
N ASP A 405 -18.70 12.25 11.84
CA ASP A 405 -17.50 12.89 11.31
C ASP A 405 -17.89 13.81 10.16
N PRO A 406 -17.33 15.04 10.06
CA PRO A 406 -17.69 15.99 9.03
C PRO A 406 -17.25 15.52 7.63
N GLY A 407 -18.07 15.80 6.62
CA GLY A 407 -17.78 15.52 5.23
C GLY A 407 -16.73 16.47 4.65
N LYS A 408 -16.04 16.01 3.60
CA LYS A 408 -15.04 16.77 2.84
C LYS A 408 -15.40 16.75 1.36
N GLY A 409 -14.89 17.72 0.60
CA GLY A 409 -15.11 17.80 -0.85
C GLY A 409 -16.59 17.96 -1.18
N ARG A 410 -17.16 17.02 -1.97
CA ARG A 410 -18.58 17.04 -2.35
C ARG A 410 -19.56 16.99 -1.15
N PHE A 411 -19.10 16.56 0.02
CA PHE A 411 -19.90 16.46 1.24
C PHE A 411 -19.58 17.54 2.28
N THR A 412 -18.94 18.64 1.86
CA THR A 412 -18.72 19.78 2.76
C THR A 412 -20.06 20.33 3.25
N GLY A 413 -20.18 20.58 4.56
CA GLY A 413 -21.45 20.99 5.19
C GLY A 413 -22.43 19.85 5.50
N ALA A 414 -22.05 18.59 5.21
CA ALA A 414 -22.83 17.40 5.51
C ALA A 414 -22.03 16.42 6.39
N VAL A 415 -22.69 15.36 6.88
CA VAL A 415 -21.98 14.26 7.55
C VAL A 415 -21.14 13.52 6.51
N GLY A 416 -19.89 13.20 6.83
CA GLY A 416 -19.02 12.36 6.00
C GLY A 416 -19.06 10.89 6.40
N ALA A 417 -19.15 10.62 7.69
CA ALA A 417 -19.25 9.27 8.23
C ALA A 417 -20.02 9.24 9.56
N LEU A 418 -20.64 8.11 9.86
CA LEU A 418 -21.24 7.82 11.16
C LEU A 418 -20.17 7.26 12.10
N ARG A 419 -19.94 7.89 13.25
CA ARG A 419 -19.17 7.28 14.33
C ARG A 419 -20.07 6.31 15.08
N CYS A 420 -19.68 5.04 15.09
CA CYS A 420 -20.49 3.94 15.59
C CYS A 420 -19.77 3.18 16.72
N LYS A 421 -20.55 2.59 17.61
CA LYS A 421 -20.10 1.73 18.71
C LYS A 421 -20.67 0.32 18.53
N MET A 422 -19.78 -0.65 18.42
CA MET A 422 -20.08 -2.09 18.38
C MET A 422 -20.62 -2.62 19.71
N GLU A 423 -21.17 -3.84 19.71
CA GLU A 423 -21.61 -4.52 20.95
C GLU A 423 -20.45 -4.71 21.92
N CYS A 424 -19.28 -5.15 21.44
CA CYS A 424 -18.04 -5.25 22.22
C CYS A 424 -17.50 -3.91 22.74
N GLY A 425 -18.18 -2.80 22.45
CA GLY A 425 -17.85 -1.45 22.90
C GLY A 425 -16.87 -0.70 22.02
N LYS A 426 -16.40 -1.31 20.94
CA LYS A 426 -15.39 -0.71 20.06
C LYS A 426 -15.97 0.39 19.17
N LEU A 427 -15.23 1.49 19.05
CA LEU A 427 -15.57 2.62 18.18
C LEU A 427 -14.94 2.49 16.79
N PHE A 428 -15.70 2.86 15.76
CA PHE A 428 -15.26 2.92 14.38
C PHE A 428 -16.13 3.89 13.56
N SER A 429 -15.70 4.25 12.35
CA SER A 429 -16.46 5.14 11.46
C SER A 429 -16.98 4.38 10.23
N VAL A 430 -18.23 4.65 9.83
CA VAL A 430 -18.88 4.12 8.63
C VAL A 430 -19.16 5.27 7.67
N GLY A 431 -18.37 5.39 6.61
CA GLY A 431 -18.48 6.48 5.63
C GLY A 431 -18.85 6.03 4.21
N SER A 432 -19.03 4.73 3.99
CA SER A 432 -19.47 4.16 2.70
C SER A 432 -20.87 3.58 2.83
N GLY A 433 -21.64 3.58 1.75
CA GLY A 433 -23.02 3.05 1.73
C GLY A 433 -24.10 4.07 2.11
N LEU A 434 -23.73 5.22 2.65
CA LEU A 434 -24.62 6.35 2.88
C LEU A 434 -25.02 6.97 1.53
N THR A 435 -26.32 7.21 1.34
CA THR A 435 -26.82 7.98 0.21
C THR A 435 -26.62 9.49 0.44
N ASP A 436 -26.74 10.29 -0.61
CA ASP A 436 -26.69 11.76 -0.46
C ASP A 436 -27.76 12.29 0.51
N LYS A 437 -28.90 11.58 0.62
CA LYS A 437 -29.94 11.88 1.60
C LYS A 437 -29.46 11.57 3.02
N ASP A 438 -28.79 10.44 3.24
CA ASP A 438 -28.25 10.07 4.55
C ASP A 438 -27.13 11.03 4.97
N HIS A 439 -26.29 11.50 4.04
CA HIS A 439 -25.26 12.48 4.34
C HIS A 439 -25.84 13.82 4.84
N ARG A 440 -26.97 14.27 4.25
CA ARG A 440 -27.68 15.50 4.67
C ARG A 440 -28.54 15.29 5.91
N ARG A 441 -29.14 14.11 6.05
CA ARG A 441 -30.05 13.70 7.12
C ARG A 441 -29.60 12.35 7.68
N PRO A 442 -28.54 12.33 8.51
CA PRO A 442 -27.95 11.09 9.00
C PRO A 442 -28.90 10.33 9.93
N PRO A 443 -28.76 8.99 10.03
CA PRO A 443 -29.31 8.23 11.14
C PRO A 443 -28.99 8.90 12.48
N LYS A 444 -30.00 9.05 13.34
CA LYS A 444 -29.88 9.80 14.60
C LYS A 444 -28.85 9.13 15.52
N ILE A 445 -28.17 9.92 16.34
CA ILE A 445 -27.40 9.39 17.47
C ILE A 445 -28.34 8.55 18.34
N GLY A 446 -27.88 7.36 18.74
CA GLY A 446 -28.66 6.33 19.43
C GLY A 446 -29.34 5.32 18.51
N SER A 447 -29.46 5.59 17.20
CA SER A 447 -29.99 4.61 16.24
C SER A 447 -29.04 3.43 16.08
N ILE A 448 -29.59 2.22 15.95
CA ILE A 448 -28.82 1.05 15.57
C ILE A 448 -28.81 0.97 14.04
N ILE A 449 -27.65 0.70 13.47
CA ILE A 449 -27.48 0.51 12.04
C ILE A 449 -26.98 -0.89 11.77
N THR A 450 -27.36 -1.44 10.63
CA THR A 450 -26.71 -2.63 10.07
C THR A 450 -25.59 -2.16 9.14
N TYR A 451 -24.40 -2.74 9.32
CA TYR A 451 -23.26 -2.49 8.46
C TYR A 451 -22.66 -3.81 7.98
N LYS A 452 -22.14 -3.77 6.77
CA LYS A 452 -21.46 -4.87 6.11
C LYS A 452 -19.97 -4.65 6.10
N PHE A 453 -19.19 -5.69 6.38
CA PHE A 453 -17.73 -5.65 6.37
C PHE A 453 -17.13 -6.99 5.93
N GLN A 454 -15.83 -7.04 5.67
CA GLN A 454 -15.17 -8.28 5.18
C GLN A 454 -14.45 -9.03 6.29
N GLU A 455 -13.80 -8.31 7.18
CA GLU A 455 -13.00 -8.85 8.26
C GLU A 455 -12.78 -7.77 9.34
N TYR A 456 -12.37 -8.18 10.53
CA TYR A 456 -11.85 -7.26 11.52
C TYR A 456 -10.37 -6.95 11.26
N THR A 457 -9.99 -5.69 11.38
CA THR A 457 -8.58 -5.30 11.56
C THR A 457 -8.02 -5.97 12.81
N ASN A 458 -6.68 -6.09 12.91
CA ASN A 458 -6.02 -6.69 14.09
C ASN A 458 -6.32 -5.96 15.41
N SER A 459 -6.79 -4.71 15.35
CA SER A 459 -7.23 -3.99 16.53
C SER A 459 -8.64 -4.39 16.97
N GLY A 460 -9.42 -5.09 16.13
CA GLY A 460 -10.83 -5.47 16.32
C GLY A 460 -11.85 -4.57 15.63
N SER A 461 -11.45 -3.61 14.78
CA SER A 461 -12.42 -2.72 14.09
C SER A 461 -12.78 -3.30 12.73
N PRO A 462 -14.04 -3.18 12.26
CA PRO A 462 -14.45 -3.61 10.92
C PRO A 462 -13.59 -2.98 9.83
N ARG A 463 -13.12 -3.78 8.87
CA ARG A 463 -12.40 -3.30 7.69
C ARG A 463 -13.39 -3.10 6.53
N PHE A 464 -13.31 -1.92 5.91
CA PHE A 464 -14.22 -1.47 4.85
C PHE A 464 -15.71 -1.56 5.20
N PRO A 465 -16.14 -1.03 6.36
CA PRO A 465 -17.54 -1.06 6.73
C PRO A 465 -18.38 -0.23 5.76
N THR A 466 -19.52 -0.79 5.35
CA THR A 466 -20.49 -0.17 4.45
C THR A 466 -21.85 -0.17 5.14
N PHE A 467 -22.46 1.01 5.27
CA PHE A 467 -23.82 1.16 5.79
C PHE A 467 -24.82 0.43 4.87
N LEU A 468 -25.70 -0.37 5.48
CA LEU A 468 -26.79 -1.03 4.76
C LEU A 468 -28.15 -0.38 5.06
N GLY A 469 -28.36 0.06 6.29
CA GLY A 469 -29.63 0.64 6.71
C GLY A 469 -29.71 0.85 8.22
N VAL A 470 -30.73 1.60 8.64
CA VAL A 470 -31.10 1.70 10.05
C VAL A 470 -31.86 0.44 10.45
N ARG A 471 -31.43 -0.18 11.55
CA ARG A 471 -32.09 -1.33 12.16
C ARG A 471 -33.17 -0.79 13.11
N ILE A 472 -34.42 -0.82 12.68
CA ILE A 472 -35.55 -0.26 13.45
C ILE A 472 -36.10 -1.19 14.53
N ASP A 473 -35.89 -2.50 14.38
CA ASP A 473 -36.45 -3.55 15.23
C ASP A 473 -35.41 -4.16 16.20
N ALA A 474 -34.25 -3.52 16.38
CA ALA A 474 -33.27 -3.90 17.40
C ALA A 474 -33.25 -2.88 18.54
N THR A 475 -33.09 -3.37 19.77
CA THR A 475 -32.87 -2.54 20.96
C THR A 475 -31.42 -2.52 21.41
N LYS A 476 -30.59 -3.45 20.90
CA LYS A 476 -29.14 -3.55 21.15
C LYS A 476 -28.42 -3.97 19.87
N PRO A 477 -27.20 -3.47 19.61
CA PRO A 477 -26.41 -3.94 18.49
C PRO A 477 -25.90 -5.36 18.76
N LYS A 478 -25.78 -6.16 17.72
CA LYS A 478 -25.12 -7.47 17.72
C LYS A 478 -23.85 -7.48 16.85
N ASP A 479 -22.74 -7.95 17.41
CA ASP A 479 -21.52 -8.16 16.64
C ASP A 479 -21.62 -9.43 15.77
N ALA A 480 -20.92 -9.45 14.62
CA ALA A 480 -20.88 -10.64 13.77
C ALA A 480 -19.94 -11.70 14.34
N ASP A 481 -20.35 -12.96 14.24
CA ASP A 481 -19.50 -14.10 14.52
C ASP A 481 -18.53 -14.32 13.34
N VAL A 482 -17.38 -13.66 13.42
CA VAL A 482 -16.29 -13.79 12.45
C VAL A 482 -15.29 -14.80 12.99
N PRO A 483 -15.01 -15.90 12.28
CA PRO A 483 -14.06 -16.91 12.72
C PRO A 483 -12.72 -16.28 13.08
N VAL A 484 -12.35 -16.37 14.35
CA VAL A 484 -11.05 -15.92 14.85
C VAL A 484 -10.04 -17.01 14.50
N THR A 485 -9.04 -16.70 13.67
CA THR A 485 -8.04 -17.71 13.28
C THR A 485 -7.19 -18.13 14.48
N PRO A 486 -6.66 -19.37 14.54
CA PRO A 486 -5.85 -19.86 15.65
C PRO A 486 -4.63 -18.99 16.00
N ALA A 487 -4.09 -18.21 15.04
CA ALA A 487 -2.99 -17.29 15.27
C ALA A 487 -3.32 -16.10 16.20
N ASP A 488 -4.59 -15.94 16.57
CA ASP A 488 -5.08 -14.90 17.49
C ASP A 488 -5.38 -15.45 18.91
N LYS A 489 -5.17 -16.76 19.18
CA LYS A 489 -5.36 -17.38 20.52
C LYS A 489 -4.07 -17.38 21.35
#